data_AF-A0A7S0LS88-F1
#
_entry.id   AF-A0A7S0LS88-F1
#
_cell.length_a   1.000
_cell.length_b   1.000
_cell.length_c   1.000
_cell.angle_alpha   90.00
_cell.angle_beta   90.00
_cell.angle_gamma   90.00
#
_symmetry.space_group_name_H-M   'P 1'
#
loop_
_entity.id
_entity.type
_entity.pdbx_description
1 polymer ?
#
loop_
_entity_poly.entity_id
_entity_poly.type
_entity_poly.pdbx_seq_one_letter_code
_entity_poly.pdbx_strand_id
1 'polypeptide(L)'
;IMDLRRLLALALIGAQAAALRSPAVHTRRRVLGKAALALCGSPWAAHAAGENVITKDEAKILKAGMISRYDEPGQETEESLRNQEIRRQMAAAVKAKASEFETKVAAVEQATTEGAFVSAADELGKYITFESRVPEGVKVPELVKRLRIAKNGARVDKKGQPIKNQLPQKRISCGPGVRSDVKCFSPGAEAEAAYLALVEEIRKVTPMLPQATAAF
;
A
#
# COMPACT_ATOMS: atom_id res chain seq x y z
N ILE A 1 19.10 33.92 37.97
CA ILE A 1 20.32 33.81 37.13
C ILE A 1 19.99 32.82 36.03
N MET A 2 19.48 33.32 34.91
CA MET A 2 18.96 32.51 33.79
C MET A 2 19.99 32.46 32.67
N ASP A 3 20.15 31.25 32.14
CA ASP A 3 21.20 30.79 31.24
C ASP A 3 21.31 31.59 29.94
N LEU A 4 22.43 32.31 29.80
CA LEU A 4 22.83 33.09 28.62
C LEU A 4 23.13 32.23 27.38
N ARG A 5 23.02 30.90 27.49
CA ARG A 5 23.41 29.92 26.45
C ARG A 5 22.33 29.59 25.43
N ARG A 6 21.09 30.11 25.59
CA ARG A 6 19.99 29.87 24.63
C ARG A 6 19.78 30.97 23.57
N LEU A 7 20.54 32.07 23.61
CA LEU A 7 20.37 33.19 22.66
C LEU A 7 21.33 33.18 21.45
N LEU A 8 22.22 32.19 21.33
CA LEU A 8 23.27 32.18 20.30
C LEU A 8 23.06 31.16 19.16
N ALA A 9 21.92 30.47 19.11
CA ALA A 9 21.63 29.45 18.11
C ALA A 9 20.68 29.90 16.97
N LEU A 10 20.49 31.22 16.77
CA LEU A 10 19.51 31.78 15.84
C LEU A 10 20.09 32.67 14.73
N ALA A 11 21.41 32.63 14.49
CA ALA A 11 22.05 33.50 13.51
C ALA A 11 23.12 32.76 12.70
N LEU A 12 22.74 31.82 11.81
CA LEU A 12 23.67 31.33 10.78
C LEU A 12 23.06 30.46 9.66
N ILE A 13 21.92 30.80 9.05
CA ILE A 13 21.61 30.30 7.69
C ILE A 13 20.85 31.38 6.91
N GLY A 14 21.59 32.23 6.21
CA GLY A 14 21.06 33.20 5.26
C GLY A 14 22.00 33.34 4.06
N ALA A 15 21.39 33.39 2.88
CA ALA A 15 21.92 33.87 1.60
C ALA A 15 22.87 32.94 0.81
N GLN A 16 22.31 32.23 -0.17
CA GLN A 16 22.88 32.20 -1.52
C GLN A 16 21.78 32.51 -2.54
N ALA A 17 21.94 33.66 -3.18
CA ALA A 17 21.10 34.20 -4.24
C ALA A 17 21.71 33.91 -5.61
N ALA A 18 20.83 33.62 -6.56
CA ALA A 18 20.79 34.15 -7.93
C ALA A 18 22.11 34.40 -8.69
N ALA A 19 22.40 33.53 -9.66
CA ALA A 19 22.84 33.85 -11.02
C ALA A 19 22.80 32.53 -11.82
N LEU A 20 22.02 32.37 -12.89
CA LEU A 20 22.39 32.83 -14.22
C LEU A 20 21.12 32.89 -15.11
N ARG A 21 20.74 34.11 -15.50
CA ARG A 21 19.93 34.37 -16.68
C ARG A 21 20.83 34.16 -17.90
N SER A 22 20.48 33.23 -18.77
CA SER A 22 20.98 33.19 -20.15
C SER A 22 19.96 33.84 -21.09
N PRO A 23 20.41 34.59 -22.11
CA PRO A 23 19.53 35.34 -23.00
C PRO A 23 18.80 34.42 -23.98
N ALA A 24 17.61 34.88 -24.38
CA ALA A 24 16.79 34.28 -25.41
C ALA A 24 17.57 34.16 -26.73
N VAL A 25 17.64 32.94 -27.25
CA VAL A 25 17.85 32.70 -28.68
C VAL A 25 16.56 32.08 -29.20
N HIS A 26 15.75 32.91 -29.86
CA HIS A 26 14.79 32.41 -30.82
C HIS A 26 15.56 31.75 -31.96
N THR A 27 15.36 30.46 -32.19
CA THR A 27 15.00 29.92 -33.52
C THR A 27 14.76 28.41 -33.49
N ARG A 28 13.58 28.02 -34.00
CA ARG A 28 13.21 26.71 -34.59
C ARG A 28 13.26 25.47 -33.69
N ARG A 29 12.15 25.21 -32.99
CA ARG A 29 11.78 23.88 -32.49
C ARG A 29 11.45 22.99 -33.71
N ARG A 30 12.45 22.27 -34.24
CA ARG A 30 12.19 21.08 -35.05
C ARG A 30 11.71 20.00 -34.08
N VAL A 31 10.41 19.73 -34.08
CA VAL A 31 9.86 18.50 -33.51
C VAL A 31 10.28 17.39 -34.46
N LEU A 32 11.48 16.83 -34.26
CA LEU A 32 11.81 15.51 -34.78
C LEU A 32 11.11 14.48 -33.88
N GLY A 33 9.79 14.39 -34.04
CA GLY A 33 9.06 13.19 -33.67
C GLY A 33 9.41 12.12 -34.69
N LYS A 34 10.17 11.10 -34.27
CA LYS A 34 10.20 9.80 -34.94
C LYS A 34 10.68 8.73 -33.97
N ALA A 35 9.78 7.77 -33.76
CA ALA A 35 10.03 6.37 -33.43
C ALA A 35 10.51 6.01 -32.01
N ALA A 36 9.54 5.76 -31.12
CA ALA A 36 9.61 4.65 -30.15
C ALA A 36 8.20 4.34 -29.62
N LEU A 37 7.30 3.88 -30.50
CA LEU A 37 6.06 3.23 -30.07
C LEU A 37 5.65 2.21 -31.14
N ALA A 38 6.47 1.16 -31.23
CA ALA A 38 6.12 -0.09 -31.87
C ALA A 38 6.29 -1.16 -30.79
N LEU A 39 5.18 -1.54 -30.16
CA LEU A 39 4.97 -2.82 -29.45
C LEU A 39 3.57 -2.82 -28.80
N CYS A 40 2.54 -2.72 -29.63
CA CYS A 40 1.18 -3.21 -29.36
C CYS A 40 0.48 -3.29 -30.72
N GLY A 41 0.58 -4.45 -31.35
CA GLY A 41 -0.01 -4.71 -32.67
C GLY A 41 -1.54 -4.66 -32.59
N SER A 42 -2.12 -3.65 -33.22
CA SER A 42 -3.49 -3.68 -33.74
C SER A 42 -3.42 -3.28 -35.21
N PRO A 43 -3.90 -4.12 -36.15
CA PRO A 43 -3.73 -3.92 -37.59
C PRO A 43 -4.76 -2.98 -38.21
N TRP A 44 -5.54 -2.24 -37.39
CA TRP A 44 -6.44 -1.22 -37.89
C TRP A 44 -5.72 0.12 -37.99
N ALA A 45 -5.03 0.23 -39.13
CA ALA A 45 -4.99 1.45 -39.93
C ALA A 45 -4.71 2.75 -39.18
N ALA A 46 -3.42 2.98 -38.88
CA ALA A 46 -2.83 4.30 -39.07
C ALA A 46 -2.85 4.63 -40.58
N HIS A 47 -4.03 4.91 -41.12
CA HIS A 47 -4.19 5.44 -42.47
C HIS A 47 -4.28 6.96 -42.38
N ALA A 48 -3.26 7.62 -42.94
CA ALA A 48 -3.18 9.04 -43.21
C ALA A 48 -3.24 9.98 -41.99
N ALA A 49 -2.15 10.06 -41.23
CA ALA A 49 -1.80 11.30 -40.54
C ALA A 49 -1.29 12.31 -41.58
N GLY A 50 -2.20 12.87 -42.38
CA GLY A 50 -1.93 14.14 -43.04
C GLY A 50 -1.71 15.20 -41.95
N GLU A 51 -0.71 16.06 -42.12
CA GLU A 51 -0.52 17.23 -41.25
C GLU A 51 -1.72 18.17 -41.44
N ASN A 52 -2.83 17.87 -40.78
CA ASN A 52 -3.96 18.78 -40.66
C ASN A 52 -3.49 19.90 -39.72
N VAL A 53 -2.94 20.96 -40.28
CA VAL A 53 -2.68 22.21 -39.56
C VAL A 53 -4.04 22.80 -39.22
N ILE A 54 -4.60 22.36 -38.08
CA ILE A 54 -5.84 22.90 -37.54
C ILE A 54 -5.60 24.38 -37.30
N THR A 55 -6.33 25.22 -38.04
CA THR A 55 -6.25 26.67 -37.85
C THR A 55 -6.74 27.03 -36.45
N LYS A 56 -6.31 28.18 -35.91
CA LYS A 56 -6.72 28.62 -34.56
C LYS A 56 -8.24 28.68 -34.41
N ASP A 57 -8.97 28.93 -35.49
CA ASP A 57 -10.42 29.03 -35.48
C ASP A 57 -11.10 27.66 -35.51
N GLU A 58 -10.56 26.69 -36.27
CA GLU A 58 -11.00 25.29 -36.20
C GLU A 58 -10.72 24.66 -34.82
N ALA A 59 -9.58 25.01 -34.20
CA ALA A 59 -9.28 24.56 -32.84
C ALA A 59 -10.25 25.16 -31.80
N LYS A 60 -10.70 26.41 -31.99
CA LYS A 60 -11.73 27.02 -31.14
C LYS A 60 -13.10 26.36 -31.34
N ILE A 61 -13.46 26.02 -32.58
CA ILE A 61 -14.74 25.34 -32.88
C ILE A 61 -14.72 23.91 -32.32
N LEU A 62 -13.63 23.16 -32.48
CA LEU A 62 -13.48 21.83 -31.91
C LEU A 62 -13.48 21.86 -30.38
N LYS A 63 -12.80 22.84 -29.77
CA LYS A 63 -12.82 23.03 -28.32
C LYS A 63 -14.23 23.39 -27.83
N ALA A 64 -14.94 24.29 -28.51
CA ALA A 64 -16.31 24.65 -28.17
C ALA A 64 -17.29 23.47 -28.33
N GLY A 65 -17.13 22.66 -29.38
CA GLY A 65 -17.95 21.47 -29.62
C GLY A 65 -17.66 20.30 -28.69
N MET A 66 -16.43 20.16 -28.20
CA MET A 66 -16.13 19.18 -27.13
C MET A 66 -16.67 19.64 -25.78
N ILE A 67 -16.53 20.93 -25.46
CA ILE A 67 -17.11 21.51 -24.24
C ILE A 67 -18.63 21.30 -24.26
N SER A 68 -19.34 21.65 -25.34
CA SER A 68 -20.80 21.51 -25.35
C SER A 68 -21.34 20.08 -25.42
N ARG A 69 -20.61 19.12 -26.01
CA ARG A 69 -21.05 17.70 -26.08
C ARG A 69 -20.78 16.91 -24.81
N TYR A 70 -19.91 17.40 -23.94
CA TYR A 70 -19.51 16.71 -22.70
C TYR A 70 -19.77 17.52 -21.42
N ASP A 71 -20.08 18.82 -21.50
CA ASP A 71 -20.43 19.69 -20.36
C ASP A 71 -21.94 19.92 -20.19
N GLU A 72 -22.82 19.38 -21.04
CA GLU A 72 -24.18 19.13 -20.57
C GLU A 72 -24.07 17.94 -19.62
N PRO A 73 -24.17 18.14 -18.28
CA PRO A 73 -24.20 17.01 -17.37
C PRO A 73 -25.39 16.16 -17.82
N GLY A 74 -25.12 15.02 -18.43
CA GLY A 74 -26.16 14.09 -18.83
C GLY A 74 -27.05 13.92 -17.61
N GLN A 75 -28.32 14.31 -17.73
CA GLN A 75 -29.27 14.28 -16.62
C GLN A 75 -29.07 12.96 -15.90
N GLU A 76 -28.60 12.99 -14.65
CA GLU A 76 -28.37 11.78 -13.90
C GLU A 76 -29.72 11.08 -13.81
N THR A 77 -29.91 10.05 -14.63
CA THR A 77 -31.13 9.28 -14.63
C THR A 77 -31.34 8.75 -13.21
N GLU A 78 -32.59 8.56 -12.79
CA GLU A 78 -32.87 8.01 -11.46
C GLU A 78 -32.12 6.69 -11.21
N GLU A 79 -31.85 5.94 -12.28
CA GLU A 79 -31.02 4.73 -12.28
C GLU A 79 -29.54 5.01 -11.97
N SER A 80 -28.96 6.10 -12.48
CA SER A 80 -27.60 6.53 -12.16
C SER A 80 -27.45 6.87 -10.69
N LEU A 81 -28.38 7.64 -10.13
CA LEU A 81 -28.40 8.01 -8.70
C LEU A 81 -28.53 6.77 -7.80
N ARG A 82 -29.45 5.85 -8.14
CA ARG A 82 -29.59 4.57 -7.43
C ARG A 82 -28.31 3.73 -7.51
N ASN A 83 -27.67 3.66 -8.67
CA ASN A 83 -26.42 2.92 -8.84
C ASN A 83 -25.26 3.56 -8.05
N GLN A 84 -25.19 4.89 -7.97
CA GLN A 84 -24.21 5.59 -7.13
C GLN A 84 -24.44 5.29 -5.65
N GLU A 85 -25.70 5.27 -5.20
CA GLU A 85 -26.03 4.98 -3.81
C GLU A 85 -25.73 3.53 -3.44
N ILE A 86 -26.04 2.56 -4.31
CA ILE A 86 -25.64 1.16 -4.15
C ILE A 86 -24.11 1.05 -4.04
N ARG A 87 -23.35 1.73 -4.91
CA ARG A 87 -21.88 1.74 -4.83
C ARG A 87 -21.38 2.30 -3.49
N ARG A 88 -22.00 3.38 -2.98
CA ARG A 88 -21.66 3.97 -1.68
C ARG A 88 -21.97 3.01 -0.52
N GLN A 89 -23.12 2.33 -0.56
CA GLN A 89 -23.51 1.34 0.45
C GLN A 89 -22.56 0.14 0.45
N MET A 90 -22.22 -0.39 -0.72
CA MET A 90 -21.26 -1.49 -0.86
C MET A 90 -19.87 -1.08 -0.37
N ALA A 91 -19.39 0.12 -0.72
CA ALA A 91 -18.12 0.64 -0.23
C ALA A 91 -18.10 0.83 1.30
N ALA A 92 -19.21 1.30 1.88
CA ALA A 92 -19.35 1.43 3.33
C ALA A 92 -19.33 0.07 4.03
N ALA A 93 -20.02 -0.94 3.47
CA ALA A 93 -20.02 -2.31 3.99
C ALA A 93 -18.62 -2.94 3.93
N VAL A 94 -17.88 -2.75 2.82
CA VAL A 94 -16.49 -3.22 2.69
C VAL A 94 -15.58 -2.55 3.72
N LYS A 95 -15.72 -1.23 3.92
CA LYS A 95 -14.93 -0.50 4.93
C LYS A 95 -15.23 -0.97 6.36
N ALA A 96 -16.49 -1.25 6.67
CA ALA A 96 -16.88 -1.78 7.97
C ALA A 96 -16.21 -3.13 8.25
N LYS A 97 -16.28 -4.07 7.30
CA LYS A 97 -15.59 -5.38 7.40
C LYS A 97 -14.08 -5.24 7.54
N ALA A 98 -13.46 -4.35 6.78
CA ALA A 98 -12.03 -4.09 6.90
C ALA A 98 -11.66 -3.56 8.29
N SER A 99 -12.45 -2.64 8.86
CA SER A 99 -12.21 -2.12 10.20
C SER A 99 -12.38 -3.17 11.29
N GLU A 100 -13.41 -4.02 11.19
CA GLU A 100 -13.61 -5.14 12.12
C GLU A 100 -12.45 -6.12 12.06
N PHE A 101 -12.01 -6.48 10.86
CA PHE A 101 -10.84 -7.33 10.66
C PHE A 101 -9.58 -6.71 11.27
N GLU A 102 -9.35 -5.41 11.08
CA GLU A 102 -8.23 -4.71 11.71
C GLU A 102 -8.28 -4.76 13.24
N THR A 103 -9.46 -4.70 13.87
CA THR A 103 -9.56 -4.87 15.34
C THR A 103 -9.12 -6.26 15.79
N LYS A 104 -9.46 -7.32 15.04
CA LYS A 104 -9.02 -8.69 15.34
C LYS A 104 -7.52 -8.86 15.15
N VAL A 105 -6.96 -8.28 14.09
CA VAL A 105 -5.49 -8.24 13.89
C VAL A 105 -4.80 -7.48 15.02
N ALA A 106 -5.36 -6.34 15.44
CA ALA A 106 -4.81 -5.54 16.54
C ALA A 106 -4.84 -6.32 17.87
N ALA A 107 -5.85 -7.14 18.12
CA ALA A 107 -5.91 -8.00 19.31
C ALA A 107 -4.73 -9.00 19.34
N VAL A 108 -4.39 -9.61 18.19
CA VAL A 108 -3.21 -10.49 18.08
C VAL A 108 -1.90 -9.70 18.30
N GLU A 109 -1.81 -8.48 17.76
CA GLU A 109 -0.63 -7.63 17.90
C GLU A 109 -0.41 -7.10 19.32
N GLN A 110 -1.49 -6.93 20.09
CA GLN A 110 -1.46 -6.41 21.46
C GLN A 110 -1.42 -7.49 22.52
N ALA A 111 -1.51 -8.77 22.14
CA ALA A 111 -1.42 -9.87 23.08
C ALA A 111 -0.06 -9.85 23.81
N THR A 112 -0.11 -9.88 25.13
CA THR A 112 1.08 -9.85 26.00
C THR A 112 1.35 -11.19 26.68
N THR A 113 0.41 -12.14 26.60
CA THR A 113 0.52 -13.47 27.17
C THR A 113 0.32 -14.52 26.08
N GLU A 114 0.88 -15.72 26.29
CA GLU A 114 0.73 -16.85 25.37
C GLU A 114 -0.76 -17.18 25.16
N GLY A 115 -1.52 -17.31 26.25
CA GLY A 115 -2.96 -17.60 26.16
C GLY A 115 -3.77 -16.52 25.44
N ALA A 116 -3.47 -15.23 25.63
CA ALA A 116 -4.15 -14.15 24.92
C ALA A 116 -3.81 -14.13 23.42
N PHE A 117 -2.59 -14.53 23.06
CA PHE A 117 -2.19 -14.64 21.66
C PHE A 117 -2.91 -15.80 20.97
N VAL A 118 -2.97 -16.96 21.63
CA VAL A 118 -3.68 -18.14 21.11
C VAL A 118 -5.16 -17.81 20.91
N SER A 119 -5.83 -17.24 21.92
CA SER A 119 -7.25 -16.89 21.81
C SER A 119 -7.52 -15.86 20.70
N ALA A 120 -6.68 -14.83 20.58
CA ALA A 120 -6.83 -13.81 19.54
C ALA A 120 -6.55 -14.38 18.13
N ALA A 121 -5.58 -15.28 18.00
CA ALA A 121 -5.27 -15.95 16.74
C ALA A 121 -6.43 -16.86 16.31
N ASP A 122 -7.01 -17.61 17.24
CA ASP A 122 -8.18 -18.47 16.99
C ASP A 122 -9.41 -17.65 16.58
N GLU A 123 -9.65 -16.49 17.22
CA GLU A 123 -10.73 -15.58 16.84
C GLU A 123 -10.54 -15.01 15.44
N LEU A 124 -9.31 -14.59 15.10
CA LEU A 124 -8.99 -14.10 13.77
C LEU A 124 -9.15 -15.21 12.71
N GLY A 125 -8.73 -16.43 13.03
CA GLY A 125 -8.88 -17.59 12.16
C GLY A 125 -10.34 -17.97 11.90
N LYS A 126 -11.17 -17.99 12.96
CA LYS A 126 -12.62 -18.17 12.86
C LYS A 126 -13.28 -17.11 11.99
N TYR A 127 -12.88 -15.85 12.14
CA TYR A 127 -13.38 -14.76 11.31
C TYR A 127 -13.05 -14.98 9.83
N ILE A 128 -11.80 -15.31 9.52
CA ILE A 128 -11.34 -15.58 8.14
C ILE A 128 -12.10 -16.77 7.54
N THR A 129 -12.31 -17.81 8.33
CA THR A 129 -13.05 -19.00 7.91
C THR A 129 -14.53 -18.68 7.65
N PHE A 130 -15.16 -17.90 8.54
CA PHE A 130 -16.56 -17.50 8.39
C PHE A 130 -16.79 -16.63 7.15
N GLU A 131 -15.94 -15.62 6.92
CA GLU A 131 -16.03 -14.77 5.72
C GLU A 131 -15.49 -15.47 4.46
N SER A 132 -14.79 -16.60 4.60
CA SER A 132 -14.13 -17.36 3.53
C SER A 132 -13.14 -16.56 2.67
N ARG A 133 -12.77 -15.34 3.10
CA ARG A 133 -11.84 -14.44 2.40
C ARG A 133 -11.22 -13.43 3.35
N VAL A 134 -10.04 -12.93 2.98
CA VAL A 134 -9.46 -11.74 3.60
C VAL A 134 -10.14 -10.49 3.01
N PRO A 135 -10.53 -9.49 3.82
CA PRO A 135 -11.18 -8.28 3.32
C PRO A 135 -10.37 -7.56 2.23
N GLU A 136 -11.09 -6.94 1.29
CA GLU A 136 -10.48 -6.16 0.21
C GLU A 136 -9.66 -4.99 0.77
N GLY A 137 -8.50 -4.73 0.14
CA GLY A 137 -7.56 -3.69 0.57
C GLY A 137 -6.49 -4.16 1.57
N VAL A 138 -6.66 -5.33 2.20
CA VAL A 138 -5.63 -5.90 3.08
C VAL A 138 -4.63 -6.73 2.27
N LYS A 139 -3.35 -6.37 2.32
CA LYS A 139 -2.28 -7.13 1.68
C LYS A 139 -1.87 -8.32 2.55
N VAL A 140 -2.15 -9.53 2.07
CA VAL A 140 -1.83 -10.79 2.75
C VAL A 140 -0.35 -10.92 3.15
N PRO A 141 0.64 -10.55 2.31
CA PRO A 141 2.05 -10.62 2.72
C PRO A 141 2.38 -9.68 3.88
N GLU A 142 1.78 -8.49 3.89
CA GLU A 142 1.96 -7.51 4.98
C GLU A 142 1.28 -8.01 6.27
N LEU A 143 0.09 -8.61 6.16
CA LEU A 143 -0.61 -9.25 7.29
C LEU A 143 0.23 -10.36 7.92
N VAL A 144 0.74 -11.31 7.13
CA VAL A 144 1.58 -12.41 7.64
C VAL A 144 2.86 -11.88 8.29
N LYS A 145 3.45 -10.81 7.74
CA LYS A 145 4.61 -10.12 8.33
C LYS A 145 4.26 -9.50 9.68
N ARG A 146 3.11 -8.83 9.80
CA ARG A 146 2.61 -8.25 11.06
C ARG A 146 2.39 -9.31 12.13
N LEU A 147 1.70 -10.40 11.79
CA LEU A 147 1.47 -11.54 12.68
C LEU A 147 2.78 -12.20 13.13
N ARG A 148 3.76 -12.30 12.22
CA ARG A 148 5.10 -12.80 12.56
C ARG A 148 5.82 -11.89 13.55
N ILE A 149 5.70 -10.57 13.38
CA ILE A 149 6.29 -9.59 14.30
C ILE A 149 5.63 -9.69 15.68
N ALA A 150 4.30 -9.84 15.73
CA ALA A 150 3.55 -10.04 16.97
C ALA A 150 4.03 -11.30 17.71
N LYS A 151 4.13 -12.43 17.00
CA LYS A 151 4.65 -13.69 17.57
C LYS A 151 6.09 -13.57 18.06
N ASN A 152 6.98 -13.02 17.22
CA ASN A 152 8.41 -13.00 17.46
C ASN A 152 8.87 -11.82 18.34
N GLY A 153 7.96 -11.02 18.91
CA GLY A 153 8.34 -9.88 19.76
C GLY A 153 9.31 -8.90 19.08
N ALA A 154 9.39 -8.88 17.76
CA ALA A 154 10.47 -8.18 17.05
C ALA A 154 10.25 -6.66 16.98
N ARG A 155 9.31 -6.09 17.75
CA ARG A 155 9.21 -4.63 17.87
C ARG A 155 10.34 -4.16 18.78
N VAL A 156 11.46 -3.84 18.17
CA VAL A 156 12.51 -3.07 18.84
C VAL A 156 12.18 -1.59 18.72
N ASP A 157 12.32 -0.85 19.82
CA ASP A 157 12.27 0.61 19.80
C ASP A 157 13.36 1.18 18.88
N LYS A 158 13.31 2.49 18.61
CA LYS A 158 14.38 3.21 17.88
C LYS A 158 15.79 3.01 18.47
N LYS A 159 15.88 2.49 19.70
CA LYS A 159 17.10 2.18 20.45
C LYS A 159 17.50 0.69 20.42
N GLY A 160 16.81 -0.14 19.65
CA GLY A 160 17.08 -1.58 19.57
C GLY A 160 16.60 -2.39 20.79
N GLN A 161 15.83 -1.78 21.71
CA GLN A 161 15.34 -2.45 22.92
C GLN A 161 13.97 -3.08 22.66
N PRO A 162 13.70 -4.30 23.16
CA PRO A 162 12.37 -4.89 23.08
C PRO A 162 11.36 -4.05 23.88
N ILE A 163 10.22 -3.78 23.28
CA ILE A 163 9.13 -3.03 23.94
C ILE A 163 8.61 -3.87 25.12
N LYS A 164 8.41 -3.24 26.28
CA LYS A 164 8.05 -3.89 27.57
C LYS A 164 6.72 -4.67 27.59
N ASN A 165 5.92 -4.63 26.53
CA ASN A 165 4.59 -5.24 26.44
C ASN A 165 4.52 -6.30 25.33
N GLN A 166 5.52 -7.18 25.27
CA GLN A 166 5.59 -8.24 24.25
C GLN A 166 5.35 -9.61 24.85
N LEU A 167 4.98 -10.57 24.00
CA LEU A 167 4.90 -11.96 24.42
C LEU A 167 6.21 -12.38 25.09
N PRO A 168 6.15 -13.00 26.28
CA PRO A 168 7.32 -13.46 26.98
C PRO A 168 8.06 -14.48 26.12
N GLN A 169 9.33 -14.21 25.85
CA GLN A 169 10.16 -15.08 25.03
C GLN A 169 11.02 -15.99 25.89
N LYS A 170 10.83 -17.30 25.71
CA LYS A 170 11.70 -18.32 26.30
C LYS A 170 12.84 -18.58 25.33
N ARG A 171 14.05 -18.66 25.86
CA ARG A 171 15.23 -19.03 25.06
C ARG A 171 15.14 -20.52 24.76
N ILE A 172 15.23 -20.87 23.48
CA ILE A 172 15.22 -22.26 23.02
C ILE A 172 16.53 -22.59 22.30
N SER A 173 16.87 -23.87 22.25
CA SER A 173 17.96 -24.32 21.38
C SER A 173 17.58 -24.05 19.92
N CYS A 174 18.50 -23.47 19.17
CA CYS A 174 18.25 -23.26 17.75
C CYS A 174 18.21 -24.61 17.02
N GLY A 175 17.32 -24.73 16.03
CA GLY A 175 17.25 -25.92 15.19
C GLY A 175 18.54 -26.20 14.41
N PRO A 176 18.69 -27.40 13.83
CA PRO A 176 19.87 -27.77 13.06
C PRO A 176 20.08 -26.81 11.88
N GLY A 177 21.31 -26.34 11.68
CA GLY A 177 21.68 -25.43 10.58
C GLY A 177 21.67 -23.93 10.92
N VAL A 178 21.19 -23.54 12.10
CA VAL A 178 21.35 -22.17 12.60
C VAL A 178 22.74 -22.01 13.20
N ARG A 179 23.42 -20.90 12.91
CA ARG A 179 24.74 -20.62 13.46
C ARG A 179 24.68 -20.60 15.00
N SER A 180 25.71 -21.14 15.65
CA SER A 180 25.78 -21.30 17.11
C SER A 180 25.80 -19.99 17.89
N ASP A 181 26.13 -18.88 17.24
CA ASP A 181 26.14 -17.53 17.81
C ASP A 181 24.75 -16.88 17.87
N VAL A 182 23.76 -17.43 17.16
CA VAL A 182 22.39 -16.91 17.13
C VAL A 182 21.62 -17.40 18.34
N LYS A 183 21.01 -16.48 19.08
CA LYS A 183 20.09 -16.80 20.19
C LYS A 183 18.68 -16.95 19.63
N CYS A 184 18.12 -18.15 19.73
CA CYS A 184 16.74 -18.41 19.34
C CYS A 184 15.78 -18.20 20.51
N PHE A 185 14.65 -17.59 20.20
CA PHE A 185 13.61 -17.24 21.14
C PHE A 185 12.28 -17.73 20.59
N SER A 186 11.45 -18.29 21.45
CA SER A 186 10.09 -18.72 21.13
C SER A 186 9.12 -18.17 22.16
N PRO A 187 7.92 -17.73 21.75
CA PRO A 187 6.86 -17.35 22.68
C PRO A 187 6.26 -18.54 23.44
N GLY A 188 6.53 -19.78 22.99
CA GLY A 188 5.94 -21.00 23.52
C GLY A 188 5.40 -21.90 22.39
N ALA A 189 5.21 -23.18 22.69
CA ALA A 189 4.79 -24.18 21.70
C ALA A 189 3.34 -23.94 21.23
N GLU A 190 2.47 -23.48 22.13
CA GLU A 190 1.05 -23.25 21.81
C GLU A 190 0.89 -22.03 20.91
N ALA A 191 1.61 -20.94 21.20
CA ALA A 191 1.62 -19.76 20.35
C ALA A 191 2.20 -20.04 18.94
N GLU A 192 3.20 -20.93 18.84
CA GLU A 192 3.72 -21.35 17.54
C GLU A 192 2.71 -22.18 16.74
N ALA A 193 2.04 -23.13 17.40
CA ALA A 193 1.00 -23.93 16.77
C ALA A 193 -0.18 -23.06 16.29
N ALA A 194 -0.66 -22.14 17.13
CA ALA A 194 -1.74 -21.22 16.79
C ALA A 194 -1.37 -20.30 15.60
N TYR A 195 -0.13 -19.79 15.58
CA TYR A 195 0.36 -19.01 14.43
C TYR A 195 0.39 -19.81 13.14
N LEU A 196 0.87 -21.06 13.18
CA LEU A 196 0.94 -21.92 12.00
C LEU A 196 -0.46 -22.24 11.48
N ALA A 197 -1.39 -22.62 12.37
CA ALA A 197 -2.78 -22.87 12.04
C ALA A 197 -3.43 -21.64 11.36
N LEU A 198 -3.24 -20.46 11.93
CA LEU A 198 -3.75 -19.21 11.36
C LEU A 198 -3.15 -18.92 9.96
N VAL A 199 -1.85 -19.13 9.76
CA VAL A 199 -1.21 -18.92 8.46
C VAL A 199 -1.70 -19.93 7.43
N GLU A 200 -1.96 -21.17 7.82
CA GLU A 200 -2.57 -22.18 6.96
C GLU A 200 -3.98 -21.78 6.54
N GLU A 201 -4.80 -21.28 7.47
CA GLU A 201 -6.14 -20.76 7.16
C GLU A 201 -6.09 -19.59 6.18
N ILE A 202 -5.21 -18.62 6.42
CA ILE A 202 -4.97 -17.51 5.49
C ILE A 202 -4.62 -18.05 4.10
N ARG A 203 -3.73 -19.04 4.00
CA ARG A 203 -3.33 -19.65 2.71
C ARG A 203 -4.48 -20.39 2.03
N LYS A 204 -5.40 -21.02 2.78
CA LYS A 204 -6.57 -21.70 2.21
C LYS A 204 -7.50 -20.70 1.52
N VAL A 205 -7.75 -19.55 2.15
CA VAL A 205 -8.66 -18.52 1.59
C VAL A 205 -7.98 -17.61 0.57
N THR A 206 -6.65 -17.56 0.54
CA THR A 206 -5.88 -16.80 -0.45
C THR A 206 -5.20 -17.78 -1.38
N PRO A 207 -5.91 -18.30 -2.43
CA PRO A 207 -5.25 -19.08 -3.45
C PRO A 207 -4.09 -18.24 -3.95
N MET A 208 -2.87 -18.76 -3.81
CA MET A 208 -1.68 -18.00 -4.17
C MET A 208 -1.89 -17.47 -5.58
N LEU A 209 -1.92 -16.14 -5.72
CA LEU A 209 -1.61 -15.49 -6.99
C LEU A 209 -0.41 -16.26 -7.53
N PRO A 210 -0.47 -16.77 -8.78
CA PRO A 210 0.57 -17.62 -9.33
C PRO A 210 1.88 -16.98 -8.95
N GLN A 211 2.67 -17.67 -8.11
CA GLN A 211 3.96 -17.14 -7.71
C GLN A 211 4.62 -16.76 -9.01
N ALA A 212 5.00 -15.50 -9.18
CA ALA A 212 5.79 -15.09 -10.32
C ALA A 212 7.01 -16.01 -10.28
N THR A 213 6.94 -17.10 -11.03
CA THR A 213 8.02 -18.05 -11.18
C THR A 213 9.15 -17.17 -11.65
N ALA A 214 10.15 -17.02 -10.79
CA ALA A 214 11.30 -16.19 -11.08
C ALA A 214 11.95 -16.77 -12.34
N ALA A 215 11.52 -16.26 -13.48
CA ALA A 215 12.15 -16.42 -14.77
C ALA A 215 13.13 -15.25 -14.88
N PHE A 216 14.23 -15.33 -14.13
CA PHE A 216 15.44 -14.55 -14.33
C PHE A 216 16.64 -15.35 -13.81
#